data_AF-A0A923DC56-F1
#
_entry.id   AF-A0A923DC56-F1
#
_cell.length_a   1.000
_cell.length_b   1.000
_cell.length_c   1.000
_cell.angle_alpha   90.00
_cell.angle_beta   90.00
_cell.angle_gamma   90.00
#
_symmetry.space_group_name_H-M   'P 1'
#
loop_
_entity.id
_entity.type
_entity.pdbx_description
1 polymer ?
#
loop_
_entity_poly.entity_id
_entity_poly.type
_entity_poly.pdbx_seq_one_letter_code
_entity_poly.pdbx_strand_id
1 'polypeptide(L)' 'MTVAELIIRLNQAPPNAKVIVRGYENGYNDVIELKSLFVRPNQEANWYDGEYEKSETTDGIEAIEIYGENKISE' A
#
# COMPACT_ATOMS: atom_id res chain seq x y z
N MET A 1 -8.29 -4.07 10.89
CA MET A 1 -8.47 -2.62 11.09
C MET A 1 -9.89 -2.24 10.70
N THR A 2 -10.56 -1.41 11.49
CA THR A 2 -11.89 -0.88 11.18
C THR A 2 -11.81 0.38 10.33
N VAL A 3 -12.94 0.82 9.76
CA VAL A 3 -13.03 2.08 9.01
C VAL A 3 -12.61 3.28 9.86
N ALA A 4 -13.06 3.35 11.12
CA ALA A 4 -12.72 4.45 12.01
C ALA A 4 -11.22 4.51 12.31
N GLU A 5 -10.60 3.36 12.61
CA GLU A 5 -9.16 3.26 12.84
C GLU A 5 -8.36 3.63 11.59
N LEU A 6 -8.81 3.19 10.42
CA LEU A 6 -8.19 3.53 9.13
C LEU A 6 -8.22 5.04 8.88
N ILE A 7 -9.39 5.67 9.05
CA ILE A 7 -9.55 7.13 8.87
C ILE A 7 -8.65 7.91 9.83
N ILE A 8 -8.60 7.51 11.11
CA ILE A 8 -7.75 8.17 12.11
C ILE A 8 -6.28 8.12 11.68
N ARG A 9 -5.81 6.96 11.20
CA ARG A 9 -4.42 6.81 10.74
C ARG A 9 -4.14 7.58 9.45
N LEU A 10 -5.06 7.57 8.49
CA LEU A 10 -4.91 8.32 7.24
C LEU A 10 -4.92 9.84 7.47
N ASN A 11 -5.69 10.34 8.43
CA ASN A 11 -5.68 11.75 8.81
C ASN A 11 -4.35 12.22 9.41
N GLN A 12 -3.49 11.31 9.86
CA GLN A 12 -2.16 11.61 10.37
C GLN A 12 -1.08 11.56 9.28
N ALA A 13 -1.40 11.03 8.10
CA ALA A 13 -0.48 10.92 6.98
C ALA A 13 -0.32 12.26 6.23
N PRO A 14 0.75 12.45 5.44
CA PRO A 14 0.89 13.60 4.57
C PRO A 14 -0.32 13.72 3.62
N PRO A 15 -0.98 14.89 3.54
CA PRO A 15 -2.28 15.03 2.87
C PRO A 15 -2.20 14.84 1.35
N ASN A 16 -1.00 14.93 0.77
CA ASN A 16 -0.75 14.75 -0.66
C ASN A 16 -0.11 13.38 -0.97
N ALA A 17 0.11 12.53 0.04
CA ALA A 17 0.67 11.20 -0.19
C ALA A 17 -0.36 10.33 -0.94
N LYS A 18 0.13 9.54 -1.90
CA LYS A 18 -0.71 8.62 -2.65
C LYS A 18 -1.11 7.44 -1.76
N VAL A 19 -2.36 6.97 -1.85
CA VAL A 19 -2.77 5.72 -1.19
C VAL A 19 -2.61 4.57 -2.18
N ILE A 20 -1.87 3.54 -1.79
CA ILE A 20 -1.63 2.35 -2.61
C ILE A 20 -1.95 1.08 -1.82
N VAL A 21 -2.23 -0.01 -2.52
CA VAL A 21 -2.46 -1.32 -1.92
C VAL A 21 -1.32 -2.24 -2.30
N ARG A 22 -0.82 -3.04 -1.37
CA ARG A 22 0.11 -4.12 -1.72
C ARG A 22 -0.65 -5.18 -2.50
N GLY A 23 -0.14 -5.53 -3.68
CA GLY A 23 -0.79 -6.49 -4.59
C GLY A 23 -1.30 -7.73 -3.86
N TYR A 24 -2.54 -8.10 -4.15
CA TYR A 24 -3.23 -9.19 -3.49
C TYR A 24 -3.91 -10.08 -4.54
N GLU A 25 -3.60 -11.38 -4.52
CA GLU A 25 -4.22 -12.36 -5.41
C GLU A 25 -5.47 -12.95 -4.74
N ASN A 26 -6.64 -12.74 -5.34
CA ASN A 26 -7.96 -13.35 -5.05
C ASN A 26 -8.43 -13.44 -3.56
N GLY A 27 -9.65 -13.00 -3.27
CA GLY A 27 -10.25 -13.05 -1.93
C GLY A 27 -10.07 -11.75 -1.14
N TYR A 28 -10.09 -11.81 0.20
CA TYR A 28 -9.99 -10.64 1.07
C TYR A 28 -9.17 -10.94 2.33
N ASN A 29 -8.33 -9.99 2.75
CA ASN A 29 -7.64 -10.03 4.04
C ASN A 29 -7.93 -8.77 4.86
N ASP A 30 -7.70 -8.88 6.16
CA ASP A 30 -7.67 -7.73 7.05
C ASP A 30 -6.54 -6.76 6.65
N VAL A 31 -6.83 -5.46 6.75
CA VAL A 31 -5.77 -4.45 6.79
C VAL A 31 -5.08 -4.53 8.15
N ILE A 32 -3.79 -4.79 8.12
CA ILE A 32 -2.93 -4.98 9.29
C ILE A 32 -2.14 -3.69 9.56
N GLU A 33 -1.66 -3.02 8.50
CA GLU A 33 -0.71 -1.91 8.65
C GLU A 33 -0.87 -0.84 7.57
N LEU A 34 -0.50 0.39 7.92
CA LEU A 34 -0.25 1.48 6.96
C LEU A 34 1.24 1.82 7.00
N LYS A 35 1.93 1.76 5.86
CA LYS A 35 3.36 2.07 5.77
C LYS A 35 3.60 3.29 4.89
N SER A 36 4.39 4.24 5.38
CA SER A 36 4.91 5.33 4.54
C SER A 36 6.10 4.83 3.73
N LEU A 37 6.08 5.05 2.43
CA LEU A 37 7.21 4.77 1.54
C LEU A 37 7.22 5.73 0.35
N PHE A 38 8.27 5.66 -0.45
CA PHE A 38 8.35 6.31 -1.75
C PHE A 38 8.18 5.26 -2.84
N VAL A 39 7.39 5.56 -3.87
CA VAL A 39 7.19 4.68 -5.02
C VAL A 39 7.53 5.36 -6.33
N ARG A 40 7.78 4.57 -7.36
CA ARG A 40 7.93 5.05 -8.74
C ARG A 40 7.15 4.16 -9.71
N PRO A 41 6.74 4.68 -10.89
CA PRO A 41 6.05 3.87 -11.88
C PRO A 41 6.91 2.66 -12.26
N ASN A 42 6.32 1.46 -12.23
CA ASN A 42 6.95 0.25 -12.68
C ASN A 42 6.85 0.18 -14.22
N GLN A 43 7.94 0.53 -14.91
CA GLN A 43 7.97 0.60 -16.38
C GLN A 43 7.82 -0.76 -17.07
N GLU A 44 8.05 -1.86 -16.33
CA GLU A 44 7.99 -3.23 -16.84
C GLU A 44 6.77 -3.99 -16.32
N ALA A 45 5.80 -3.29 -15.70
CA ALA A 45 4.60 -3.91 -15.15
C ALA A 45 3.75 -4.59 -16.23
N ASN A 46 3.47 -5.88 -16.05
CA ASN A 46 2.41 -6.60 -16.75
C ASN A 46 1.06 -6.31 -16.11
N TRP A 47 -0.02 -6.79 -16.73
CA TRP A 47 -1.40 -6.59 -16.22
C TRP A 47 -1.65 -7.18 -14.82
N TYR A 48 -0.85 -8.17 -14.41
CA TYR A 48 -0.91 -8.78 -13.08
C TYR A 48 0.08 -8.16 -12.08
N ASP A 49 0.98 -7.30 -12.54
CA ASP A 49 1.91 -6.58 -11.70
C ASP A 49 1.24 -5.30 -11.14
N GLY A 50 1.75 -4.81 -10.01
CA GLY A 50 1.37 -3.48 -9.53
C GLY A 50 1.93 -2.37 -10.42
N GLU A 51 1.16 -1.29 -10.59
CA GLU A 51 1.55 -0.09 -11.36
C GLU A 51 2.84 0.58 -10.82
N TYR A 52 3.16 0.34 -9.55
CA TYR A 52 4.28 0.97 -8.85
C TYR A 52 5.20 -0.06 -8.21
N GLU A 53 6.48 0.26 -8.17
CA GLU A 53 7.47 -0.41 -7.35
C GLU A 53 7.95 0.51 -6.22
N LYS A 54 8.45 -0.09 -5.14
CA LYS A 54 9.07 0.64 -4.04
C LYS A 54 10.35 1.32 -4.54
N SER A 55 10.50 2.61 -4.25
CA SER A 55 11.75 3.33 -4.46
C SER A 55 12.71 3.04 -3.30
N GLU A 56 13.96 2.75 -3.64
CA GLU A 56 15.06 2.62 -2.66
C GLU A 56 15.57 3.98 -2.16
N THR A 57 15.12 5.07 -2.81
CA THR A 57 15.50 6.45 -2.53
C THR A 57 14.25 7.31 -2.27
N THR A 58 14.43 8.46 -1.63
CA THR A 58 13.34 9.42 -1.31
C THR A 58 12.97 10.35 -2.46
N ASP A 59 13.42 10.05 -3.67
CA ASP A 59 13.14 10.80 -4.91
C ASP A 59 11.84 10.35 -5.61
N GLY A 60 11.13 9.40 -5.02
CA GLY A 60 9.86 8.89 -5.53
C GLY A 60 8.63 9.70 -5.12
N ILE A 61 7.47 9.19 -5.48
CA ILE A 61 6.16 9.68 -5.02
C ILE A 61 5.95 9.19 -3.59
N GLU A 62 5.74 10.12 -2.66
CA GLU A 62 5.37 9.77 -1.28
C GLU A 62 4.01 9.06 -1.26
N ALA A 63 3.95 7.91 -0.60
CA ALA A 63 2.78 7.05 -0.58
C ALA A 63 2.55 6.37 0.78
N ILE A 64 1.29 6.05 1.05
CA ILE A 64 0.82 5.21 2.14
C ILE A 64 0.37 3.88 1.56
N GLU A 65 1.12 2.81 1.84
CA GLU A 65 0.73 1.44 1.54
C GLU A 65 -0.27 0.94 2.58
N ILE A 66 -1.43 0.51 2.10
CA ILE A 66 -2.39 -0.29 2.85
C ILE A 66 -1.96 -1.76 2.71
N TYR A 67 -1.52 -2.35 3.82
CA TYR A 67 -0.97 -3.70 3.86
C TYR A 67 -1.89 -4.66 4.61
N GLY A 68 -2.10 -5.83 4.02
CA GLY A 68 -2.70 -7.01 4.64
C GLY A 68 -1.85 -8.26 4.34
N GLU A 69 -2.02 -9.31 5.13
CA GLU A 69 -1.26 -10.55 5.00
C GLU A 69 -2.22 -11.74 4.89
N ASN A 70 -1.88 -12.68 4.00
CA ASN A 70 -2.57 -13.96 3.87
C ASN A 70 -2.38 -14.79 5.13
N LYS A 71 -3.47 -14.99 5.89
CA LYS A 71 -3.50 -15.97 6.98
C LYS A 71 -4.12 -17.26 6.48
N ILE A 72 -3.35 -18.05 5.76
CA ILE A 72 -3.74 -19.44 5.48
C ILE A 72 -3.46 -20.20 6.78
N SER A 73 -4.50 -20.52 7.54
CA SER A 73 -4.38 -21.45 8.65
C SER A 73 -3.96 -22.83 8.10
N GLU A 74 -2.85 -23.37 8.63
CA GLU A 74 -2.51 -24.79 8.48
C GLU A 74 -3.56 -25.69 9.17
#